data_AF-A0A2A6D342-F1
#
_entry.id   AF-A0A2A6D342-F1
#
_cell.length_a   1.000
_cell.length_b   1.000
_cell.length_c   1.000
_cell.angle_alpha   90.00
_cell.angle_beta   90.00
_cell.angle_gamma   90.00
#
_symmetry.space_group_name_H-M   'P 1'
#
loop_
_entity.id
_entity.type
_entity.pdbx_description
1 polymer ?
#
loop_
_entity_poly.entity_id
_entity_poly.type
_entity_poly.pdbx_seq_one_letter_code
_entity_poly.pdbx_strand_id
1 'polypeptide(L)'
;MSSTTILVGDHHDEFGVPAALSYNPSSLTRKLDVHSFSSRAWNLYAHWLTRLQFAGPRSQVEALFKRRFGDDYPTLKEISSNVAYVFTNSEPLLDFATPTLTRVVSIGGLGAKEPKQLDEYWTTVMTRRPRVVLISFGSIAQSFLLAPAVKQTILKVAAALPSITFIWKYERTDAFALAEAAKIENLILTEWMPQNDLLNHPNMAVFITHGGMGSVQELALRGKPAILVPVFADQPRNAAMMEHNRLGKVLSKLEIGDHEKIMTLLQELLDNPEYADNAKRMSQMLAKKPFSSKDTLLRYVDFAAEFGPSTALSPQSHDMSFIEYHNLDIVLVAFLLALIVVYVAIKLICFVLRRIGARKFWGSFYKKNFILRFLAYNPVFARSHVTFIGALADALADAGHEVHMLAPIIDSRIDSYGTKKATIIRVPQSNSSLKYEREIEGRVARNLWHNKGIVREIEASRSLLFMKYF
;
A
#
# COMPACT_ATOMS: atom_id res chain seq x y z
N MET A 1 -28.73 -2.23 -2.91
CA MET A 1 -28.10 -1.49 -4.02
C MET A 1 -26.83 -0.83 -3.49
N SER A 2 -25.74 -0.85 -4.26
CA SER A 2 -24.51 -0.13 -3.92
C SER A 2 -24.33 1.06 -4.86
N SER A 3 -24.20 2.27 -4.29
CA SER A 3 -23.93 3.50 -5.04
C SER A 3 -22.46 3.64 -5.44
N THR A 4 -21.58 2.80 -4.90
CA THR A 4 -20.14 2.80 -5.17
C THR A 4 -19.79 1.90 -6.36
N THR A 5 -18.59 2.12 -6.91
CA THR A 5 -18.06 1.38 -8.07
C THR A 5 -17.85 -0.10 -7.82
N ILE A 6 -17.65 -0.50 -6.56
CA ILE A 6 -17.41 -1.88 -6.16
C ILE A 6 -18.24 -2.23 -4.92
N LEU A 7 -18.36 -3.52 -4.65
CA LEU A 7 -18.72 -4.01 -3.33
C LEU A 7 -17.67 -3.54 -2.32
N VAL A 8 -18.11 -3.11 -1.14
CA VAL A 8 -17.23 -2.53 -0.11
C VAL A 8 -17.49 -3.16 1.24
N GLY A 9 -16.47 -3.13 2.10
CA GLY A 9 -16.59 -3.69 3.44
C GLY A 9 -16.92 -5.17 3.41
N ASP A 10 -17.95 -5.55 4.18
CA ASP A 10 -18.39 -6.93 4.35
C ASP A 10 -19.25 -7.45 3.20
N HIS A 11 -19.59 -6.61 2.21
CA HIS A 11 -20.44 -7.01 1.07
C HIS A 11 -19.89 -8.19 0.28
N HIS A 12 -18.56 -8.33 0.17
CA HIS A 12 -17.96 -9.49 -0.48
C HIS A 12 -18.34 -10.80 0.22
N ASP A 13 -18.30 -10.82 1.55
CA ASP A 13 -18.61 -12.01 2.34
C ASP A 13 -20.13 -12.24 2.38
N GLU A 14 -20.90 -11.18 2.61
CA GLU A 14 -22.37 -11.20 2.65
C GLU A 14 -22.96 -11.71 1.33
N PHE A 15 -22.38 -11.28 0.20
CA PHE A 15 -22.82 -11.71 -1.11
C PHE A 15 -22.09 -12.95 -1.63
N GLY A 16 -21.11 -13.49 -0.89
CA GLY A 16 -20.31 -14.65 -1.33
C GLY A 16 -19.49 -14.37 -2.60
N VAL A 17 -19.14 -13.11 -2.85
CA VAL A 17 -18.39 -12.66 -4.02
C VAL A 17 -16.90 -12.59 -3.65
N PRO A 18 -16.02 -13.38 -4.29
CA PRO A 18 -14.60 -13.35 -3.96
C PRO A 18 -14.00 -11.98 -4.29
N ALA A 19 -13.28 -11.39 -3.32
CA ALA A 19 -12.69 -10.06 -3.50
C ALA A 19 -11.51 -10.02 -4.49
N ALA A 20 -10.85 -11.16 -4.74
CA ALA A 20 -9.76 -11.32 -5.70
C ALA A 20 -8.59 -10.31 -5.55
N LEU A 21 -8.19 -10.02 -4.31
CA LEU A 21 -7.28 -8.92 -3.94
C LEU A 21 -5.85 -9.03 -4.50
N SER A 22 -5.47 -10.14 -5.13
CA SER A 22 -4.18 -10.27 -5.81
C SER A 22 -4.13 -9.48 -7.13
N TYR A 23 -5.28 -9.21 -7.76
CA TYR A 23 -5.37 -8.49 -9.04
C TYR A 23 -6.56 -7.52 -9.14
N ASN A 24 -7.51 -7.55 -8.20
CA ASN A 24 -8.57 -6.55 -8.11
C ASN A 24 -8.17 -5.42 -7.15
N PRO A 25 -8.05 -4.16 -7.62
CA PRO A 25 -7.73 -3.04 -6.75
C PRO A 25 -8.85 -2.76 -5.74
N SER A 26 -8.46 -2.66 -4.47
CA SER A 26 -9.31 -2.17 -3.39
C SER A 26 -9.66 -0.69 -3.58
N SER A 27 -10.72 -0.21 -2.92
CA SER A 27 -11.25 1.16 -3.01
C SER A 27 -10.19 2.26 -2.88
N LEU A 28 -9.20 2.06 -1.99
CA LEU A 28 -8.15 3.04 -1.70
C LEU A 28 -6.89 2.88 -2.56
N THR A 29 -6.85 1.89 -3.47
CA THR A 29 -5.68 1.59 -4.30
C THR A 29 -5.70 2.39 -5.59
N ARG A 30 -4.69 3.26 -5.78
CA ARG A 30 -4.53 4.10 -6.99
C ARG A 30 -3.87 3.40 -8.17
N LYS A 31 -3.03 2.40 -7.88
CA LYS A 31 -2.30 1.62 -8.88
C LYS A 31 -1.98 0.26 -8.27
N LEU A 32 -2.30 -0.79 -9.01
CA LEU A 32 -1.99 -2.16 -8.63
C LEU A 32 -1.05 -2.76 -9.67
N ASP A 33 0.15 -3.09 -9.25
CA ASP A 33 1.06 -3.95 -9.99
C ASP A 33 1.00 -5.36 -9.40
N VAL A 34 0.40 -6.29 -10.15
CA VAL A 34 0.16 -7.66 -9.71
C VAL A 34 1.45 -8.46 -9.53
N HIS A 35 2.55 -8.03 -10.15
CA HIS A 35 3.86 -8.66 -10.02
C HIS A 35 4.70 -8.06 -8.89
N SER A 36 4.29 -6.92 -8.32
CA SER A 36 4.95 -6.28 -7.19
C SER A 36 4.38 -6.76 -5.85
N PHE A 37 5.24 -7.33 -5.01
CA PHE A 37 4.87 -7.73 -3.65
C PHE A 37 4.35 -6.55 -2.82
N SER A 38 5.05 -5.40 -2.84
CA SER A 38 4.65 -4.23 -2.06
C SER A 38 3.32 -3.64 -2.54
N SER A 39 3.05 -3.69 -3.84
CA SER A 39 1.77 -3.24 -4.40
C SER A 39 0.62 -4.15 -3.97
N ARG A 40 0.79 -5.48 -4.05
CA ARG A 40 -0.21 -6.42 -3.56
C ARG A 40 -0.41 -6.34 -2.04
N ALA A 41 0.66 -6.18 -1.27
CA ALA A 41 0.58 -6.00 0.18
C ALA A 41 -0.17 -4.71 0.55
N TRP A 42 0.11 -3.61 -0.14
CA TRP A 42 -0.68 -2.37 0.01
C TRP A 42 -2.15 -2.60 -0.33
N ASN A 43 -2.46 -3.34 -1.39
CA ASN A 43 -3.84 -3.60 -1.78
C ASN A 43 -4.63 -4.39 -0.72
N LEU A 44 -4.00 -5.39 -0.10
CA LEU A 44 -4.56 -6.13 1.03
C LEU A 44 -4.81 -5.22 2.24
N TYR A 45 -3.82 -4.39 2.58
CA TYR A 45 -3.95 -3.43 3.67
C TYR A 45 -5.05 -2.39 3.41
N ALA A 46 -5.11 -1.86 2.18
CA ALA A 46 -6.14 -0.93 1.73
C ALA A 46 -7.55 -1.56 1.80
N HIS A 47 -7.70 -2.84 1.46
CA HIS A 47 -8.95 -3.57 1.62
C HIS A 47 -9.37 -3.67 3.10
N TRP A 48 -8.44 -4.06 3.97
CA TRP A 48 -8.72 -4.12 5.42
C TRP A 48 -9.11 -2.76 6.00
N LEU A 49 -8.40 -1.68 5.63
CA LEU A 49 -8.75 -0.32 6.02
C LEU A 49 -10.16 0.07 5.55
N THR A 50 -10.53 -0.30 4.33
CA THR A 50 -11.87 -0.04 3.80
C THR A 50 -12.91 -0.78 4.64
N ARG A 51 -12.69 -2.05 5.02
CA ARG A 51 -13.61 -2.78 5.91
C ARG A 51 -13.82 -2.08 7.25
N LEU A 52 -12.74 -1.63 7.89
CA LEU A 52 -12.85 -0.88 9.15
C LEU A 52 -13.62 0.43 9.00
N GLN A 53 -13.41 1.17 7.91
CA GLN A 53 -14.11 2.43 7.65
C GLN A 53 -15.63 2.23 7.54
N PHE A 54 -16.08 1.09 7.00
CA PHE A 54 -17.51 0.78 6.85
C PHE A 54 -18.13 0.07 8.07
N ALA A 55 -17.33 -0.61 8.90
CA ALA A 55 -17.85 -1.35 10.06
C ALA A 55 -18.59 -0.43 11.06
N GLY A 56 -17.99 0.71 11.43
CA GLY A 56 -18.57 1.64 12.41
C GLY A 56 -19.95 2.19 12.01
N PRO A 57 -20.09 2.81 10.83
CA PRO A 57 -21.39 3.27 10.33
C PRO A 57 -22.42 2.15 10.21
N ARG A 58 -22.02 0.93 9.79
CA ARG A 58 -22.94 -0.23 9.73
C ARG A 58 -23.50 -0.58 11.11
N SER A 59 -22.66 -0.64 12.14
CA SER A 59 -23.11 -0.91 13.51
C SER A 59 -24.06 0.17 14.04
N GLN A 60 -23.83 1.44 13.70
CA GLN A 60 -24.73 2.53 14.08
C GLN A 60 -26.09 2.42 13.40
N VAL A 61 -26.11 2.07 12.11
CA VAL A 61 -27.33 1.85 11.35
C VAL A 61 -28.10 0.65 11.92
N GLU A 62 -27.44 -0.46 12.20
CA GLU A 62 -28.08 -1.63 12.81
C GLU A 62 -28.67 -1.32 14.19
N ALA A 63 -27.93 -0.61 15.04
CA ALA A 63 -28.43 -0.17 16.35
C ALA A 63 -29.66 0.74 16.22
N LEU A 64 -29.69 1.60 15.20
CA LEU A 64 -30.85 2.45 14.91
C LEU A 64 -32.07 1.61 14.49
N PHE A 65 -31.87 0.61 13.63
CA PHE A 65 -32.95 -0.31 13.22
C PHE A 65 -33.50 -1.07 14.42
N LYS A 66 -32.63 -1.67 15.26
CA LYS A 66 -33.04 -2.37 16.48
C LYS A 66 -33.80 -1.46 17.44
N ARG A 67 -33.30 -0.24 17.68
CA ARG A 67 -34.00 0.76 18.51
C ARG A 67 -35.39 1.12 17.97
N ARG A 68 -35.56 1.16 16.64
CA ARG A 68 -36.80 1.62 16.00
C ARG A 68 -37.84 0.50 15.82
N PHE A 69 -37.40 -0.72 15.60
CA PHE A 69 -38.23 -1.84 15.18
C PHE A 69 -38.17 -3.06 16.12
N GLY A 70 -37.36 -3.03 17.17
CA GLY A 70 -37.20 -4.09 18.17
C GLY A 70 -35.87 -4.84 18.02
N ASP A 71 -35.44 -5.50 19.10
CA ASP A 71 -34.15 -6.23 19.14
C ASP A 71 -34.11 -7.43 18.19
N ASP A 72 -35.29 -7.99 17.85
CA ASP A 72 -35.47 -9.08 16.89
C ASP A 72 -35.35 -8.63 15.42
N TYR A 73 -35.17 -7.33 15.16
CA TYR A 73 -35.01 -6.84 13.79
C TYR A 73 -33.72 -7.39 13.15
N PRO A 74 -33.77 -7.90 11.91
CA PRO A 74 -32.63 -8.55 11.28
C PRO A 74 -31.44 -7.60 11.12
N THR A 75 -30.25 -8.15 11.31
CA THR A 75 -28.97 -7.48 11.12
C THR A 75 -28.80 -7.06 9.66
N LEU A 76 -27.92 -6.09 9.40
CA LEU A 76 -27.64 -5.69 8.02
C LEU A 76 -27.02 -6.82 7.20
N LYS A 77 -26.29 -7.73 7.85
CA LYS A 77 -25.73 -8.95 7.26
C LYS A 77 -26.84 -9.92 6.86
N GLU A 78 -27.80 -10.20 7.73
CA GLU A 78 -28.93 -11.09 7.41
C GLU A 78 -29.77 -10.54 6.25
N ILE A 79 -30.00 -9.22 6.25
CA ILE A 79 -30.73 -8.57 5.16
C ILE A 79 -29.96 -8.71 3.84
N SER A 80 -28.67 -8.38 3.82
CA SER A 80 -27.87 -8.40 2.59
C SER A 80 -27.63 -9.81 2.06
N SER A 81 -27.36 -10.78 2.94
CA SER A 81 -27.14 -12.17 2.56
C SER A 81 -28.33 -12.80 1.81
N ASN A 82 -29.56 -12.40 2.17
CA ASN A 82 -30.81 -12.98 1.68
C ASN A 82 -31.47 -12.21 0.52
N VAL A 83 -30.81 -11.22 -0.08
CA VAL A 83 -31.37 -10.49 -1.22
C VAL A 83 -31.39 -11.33 -2.50
N ALA A 84 -32.40 -11.13 -3.33
CA ALA A 84 -32.49 -11.76 -4.65
C ALA A 84 -31.39 -11.30 -5.61
N TYR A 85 -31.17 -9.98 -5.68
CA TYR A 85 -30.15 -9.35 -6.51
C TYR A 85 -29.46 -8.20 -5.80
N VAL A 86 -28.20 -7.96 -6.18
CA VAL A 86 -27.40 -6.84 -5.74
C VAL A 86 -27.08 -5.97 -6.93
N PHE A 87 -27.66 -4.78 -6.98
CA PHE A 87 -27.33 -3.80 -8.01
C PHE A 87 -26.08 -2.99 -7.62
N THR A 88 -25.11 -2.89 -8.52
CA THR A 88 -23.89 -2.08 -8.33
C THR A 88 -23.78 -0.97 -9.36
N ASN A 89 -23.21 0.17 -8.98
CA ASN A 89 -22.93 1.28 -9.88
C ASN A 89 -21.64 1.08 -10.70
N SER A 90 -21.38 -0.17 -11.11
CA SER A 90 -20.20 -0.59 -11.88
C SER A 90 -20.53 -0.71 -13.37
N GLU A 91 -19.52 -0.58 -14.23
CA GLU A 91 -19.66 -0.80 -15.67
C GLU A 91 -18.60 -1.80 -16.15
N PRO A 92 -18.96 -3.07 -16.43
CA PRO A 92 -17.99 -4.13 -16.75
C PRO A 92 -17.09 -3.83 -17.95
N LEU A 93 -17.55 -3.02 -18.91
CA LEU A 93 -16.73 -2.63 -20.07
C LEU A 93 -15.66 -1.60 -19.70
N LEU A 94 -15.85 -0.86 -18.63
CA LEU A 94 -14.93 0.13 -18.10
C LEU A 94 -14.09 -0.43 -16.94
N ASP A 95 -14.61 -1.42 -16.24
CA ASP A 95 -14.06 -1.88 -14.97
C ASP A 95 -12.93 -2.92 -15.11
N PHE A 96 -12.21 -3.19 -14.02
CA PHE A 96 -11.30 -4.32 -13.91
C PHE A 96 -12.08 -5.63 -14.02
N ALA A 97 -11.62 -6.53 -14.90
CA ALA A 97 -12.18 -7.87 -15.04
C ALA A 97 -11.94 -8.67 -13.76
N THR A 98 -13.02 -8.99 -13.04
CA THR A 98 -12.97 -9.67 -11.74
C THR A 98 -14.08 -10.70 -11.62
N PRO A 99 -13.90 -11.76 -10.81
CA PRO A 99 -14.95 -12.74 -10.61
C PRO A 99 -16.14 -12.10 -9.89
N THR A 100 -17.33 -12.40 -10.37
CA THR A 100 -18.60 -11.94 -9.79
C THR A 100 -19.62 -13.07 -9.85
N LEU A 101 -20.77 -12.87 -9.20
CA LEU A 101 -21.89 -13.80 -9.24
C LEU A 101 -23.00 -13.25 -10.13
N THR A 102 -23.80 -14.15 -10.69
CA THR A 102 -24.97 -13.79 -11.50
C THR A 102 -26.02 -12.96 -10.73
N ARG A 103 -26.04 -13.05 -9.39
CA ARG A 103 -26.88 -12.17 -8.54
C ARG A 103 -26.38 -10.73 -8.43
N VAL A 104 -25.14 -10.45 -8.81
CA VAL A 104 -24.58 -9.10 -8.83
C VAL A 104 -24.80 -8.49 -10.21
N VAL A 105 -25.67 -7.51 -10.27
CA VAL A 105 -26.12 -6.89 -11.52
C VAL A 105 -25.54 -5.49 -11.63
N SER A 106 -24.67 -5.28 -12.62
CA SER A 106 -24.05 -3.98 -12.88
C SER A 106 -24.99 -3.04 -13.64
N ILE A 107 -25.26 -1.88 -13.05
CA ILE A 107 -26.16 -0.84 -13.60
C ILE A 107 -25.47 0.53 -13.65
N GLY A 108 -24.15 0.55 -13.91
CA GLY A 108 -23.38 1.77 -14.09
C GLY A 108 -23.96 2.69 -15.17
N GLY A 109 -23.84 4.00 -14.97
CA GLY A 109 -24.34 5.02 -15.89
C GLY A 109 -25.81 5.37 -15.72
N LEU A 110 -26.55 4.71 -14.81
CA LEU A 110 -27.98 4.98 -14.60
C LEU A 110 -28.25 6.45 -14.18
N GLY A 111 -27.32 7.05 -13.43
CA GLY A 111 -27.42 8.45 -13.02
C GLY A 111 -27.00 9.46 -14.08
N ALA A 112 -26.34 9.02 -15.16
CA ALA A 112 -25.92 9.91 -16.24
C ALA A 112 -27.15 10.29 -17.09
N LYS A 113 -27.43 11.58 -17.16
CA LYS A 113 -28.57 12.10 -17.93
C LYS A 113 -28.21 12.18 -19.41
N GLU A 114 -29.21 12.09 -20.27
CA GLU A 114 -29.03 12.48 -21.68
C GLU A 114 -28.64 13.97 -21.77
N PRO A 115 -27.65 14.33 -22.61
CA PRO A 115 -27.25 15.72 -22.76
C PRO A 115 -28.37 16.55 -23.32
N LYS A 116 -28.44 17.78 -22.85
CA LYS A 116 -29.27 18.81 -23.44
C LYS A 116 -28.41 19.75 -24.27
N GLN A 117 -29.07 20.48 -25.17
CA GLN A 117 -28.42 21.58 -25.86
C GLN A 117 -28.00 22.64 -24.83
N LEU A 118 -26.78 23.16 -24.97
CA LEU A 118 -26.28 24.25 -24.15
C LEU A 118 -27.06 25.53 -24.45
N ASP A 119 -27.24 26.38 -23.42
CA ASP A 119 -27.74 27.73 -23.62
C ASP A 119 -26.73 28.61 -24.39
N GLU A 120 -27.13 29.83 -24.73
CA GLU A 120 -26.30 30.77 -25.50
C GLU A 120 -24.99 31.11 -24.78
N TYR A 121 -25.04 31.26 -23.44
CA TYR A 121 -23.86 31.56 -22.64
C TYR A 121 -22.83 30.43 -22.73
N TRP A 122 -23.22 29.19 -22.41
CA TRP A 122 -22.31 28.06 -22.46
C TRP A 122 -21.87 27.72 -23.88
N THR A 123 -22.73 27.90 -24.88
CA THR A 123 -22.34 27.75 -26.29
C THR A 123 -21.24 28.73 -26.68
N THR A 124 -21.37 30.00 -26.25
CA THR A 124 -20.35 31.04 -26.49
C THR A 124 -19.05 30.69 -25.77
N VAL A 125 -19.12 30.28 -24.50
CA VAL A 125 -17.95 29.85 -23.72
C VAL A 125 -17.22 28.69 -24.38
N MET A 126 -17.95 27.67 -24.84
CA MET A 126 -17.39 26.46 -25.43
C MET A 126 -16.82 26.66 -26.83
N THR A 127 -17.28 27.67 -27.57
CA THR A 127 -16.82 27.97 -28.94
C THR A 127 -15.79 29.09 -29.01
N ARG A 128 -15.57 29.83 -27.91
CA ARG A 128 -14.61 30.96 -27.84
C ARG A 128 -13.19 30.60 -28.25
N ARG A 129 -12.78 29.35 -27.98
CA ARG A 129 -11.46 28.82 -28.30
C ARG A 129 -11.58 27.37 -28.81
N PRO A 130 -10.58 26.85 -29.56
CA PRO A 130 -10.68 25.52 -30.17
C PRO A 130 -10.80 24.36 -29.18
N ARG A 131 -10.24 24.50 -27.97
CA ARG A 131 -10.23 23.47 -26.94
C ARG A 131 -10.70 24.03 -25.60
N VAL A 132 -11.40 23.21 -24.85
CA VAL A 132 -11.87 23.50 -23.49
C VAL A 132 -11.34 22.47 -22.51
N VAL A 133 -10.85 22.93 -21.37
CA VAL A 133 -10.52 22.10 -20.21
C VAL A 133 -11.50 22.41 -19.08
N LEU A 134 -12.12 21.39 -18.53
CA LEU A 134 -13.04 21.51 -17.41
C LEU A 134 -12.29 21.12 -16.14
N ILE A 135 -12.54 21.82 -15.03
CA ILE A 135 -11.96 21.52 -13.72
C ILE A 135 -13.09 21.47 -12.69
N SER A 136 -13.29 20.32 -12.05
CA SER A 136 -14.33 20.14 -11.01
C SER A 136 -13.97 18.97 -10.09
N PHE A 137 -13.92 19.23 -8.78
CA PHE A 137 -13.60 18.24 -7.76
C PHE A 137 -14.86 17.70 -7.04
N GLY A 138 -16.03 17.84 -7.68
CA GLY A 138 -17.30 17.33 -7.17
C GLY A 138 -18.04 18.32 -6.27
N SER A 139 -18.93 17.81 -5.42
CA SER A 139 -19.73 18.62 -4.47
C SER A 139 -19.11 18.71 -3.08
N ILE A 140 -18.29 17.74 -2.69
CA ILE A 140 -17.72 17.62 -1.34
C ILE A 140 -16.35 18.30 -1.25
N ALA A 141 -15.45 18.01 -2.21
CA ALA A 141 -14.13 18.65 -2.26
C ALA A 141 -14.22 19.99 -3.02
N GLN A 142 -14.75 21.01 -2.36
CA GLN A 142 -15.02 22.32 -2.98
C GLN A 142 -13.71 23.07 -3.30
N SER A 143 -13.60 23.64 -4.51
CA SER A 143 -12.38 24.27 -5.02
C SER A 143 -11.97 25.51 -4.24
N PHE A 144 -12.92 26.25 -3.65
CA PHE A 144 -12.58 27.45 -2.87
C PHE A 144 -11.80 27.12 -1.57
N LEU A 145 -11.84 25.87 -1.10
CA LEU A 145 -11.07 25.38 0.05
C LEU A 145 -9.66 24.91 -0.31
N LEU A 146 -9.30 24.90 -1.60
CA LEU A 146 -7.95 24.50 -2.02
C LEU A 146 -6.90 25.42 -1.40
N ALA A 147 -5.74 24.84 -1.09
CA ALA A 147 -4.61 25.60 -0.58
C ALA A 147 -4.24 26.72 -1.58
N PRO A 148 -3.86 27.92 -1.11
CA PRO A 148 -3.51 29.04 -1.99
C PRO A 148 -2.48 28.67 -3.07
N ALA A 149 -1.47 27.87 -2.72
CA ALA A 149 -0.46 27.38 -3.66
C ALA A 149 -1.07 26.60 -4.84
N VAL A 150 -2.09 25.76 -4.59
CA VAL A 150 -2.78 25.00 -5.65
C VAL A 150 -3.59 25.93 -6.54
N LYS A 151 -4.29 26.90 -5.95
CA LYS A 151 -5.05 27.89 -6.72
C LYS A 151 -4.12 28.68 -7.66
N GLN A 152 -2.96 29.11 -7.17
CA GLN A 152 -1.94 29.79 -7.96
C GLN A 152 -1.41 28.91 -9.08
N THR A 153 -1.18 27.63 -8.81
CA THR A 153 -0.74 26.68 -9.85
C THR A 153 -1.78 26.54 -10.97
N ILE A 154 -3.08 26.47 -10.64
CA ILE A 154 -4.15 26.43 -11.66
C ILE A 154 -4.18 27.71 -12.50
N LEU A 155 -4.00 28.89 -11.87
CA LEU A 155 -3.90 30.16 -12.62
C LEU A 155 -2.71 30.15 -13.59
N LYS A 156 -1.54 29.67 -13.14
CA LYS A 156 -0.34 29.54 -13.98
C LYS A 156 -0.55 28.59 -15.15
N VAL A 157 -1.17 27.44 -14.91
CA VAL A 157 -1.50 26.46 -15.97
C VAL A 157 -2.43 27.09 -17.02
N ALA A 158 -3.50 27.77 -16.57
CA ALA A 158 -4.41 28.44 -17.50
C ALA A 158 -3.71 29.53 -18.31
N ALA A 159 -2.94 30.40 -17.65
CA ALA A 159 -2.21 31.49 -18.31
C ALA A 159 -1.17 30.99 -19.33
N ALA A 160 -0.55 29.84 -19.08
CA ALA A 160 0.42 29.23 -19.99
C ALA A 160 -0.21 28.69 -21.30
N LEU A 161 -1.54 28.52 -21.34
CA LEU A 161 -2.28 27.92 -22.45
C LEU A 161 -3.39 28.87 -22.95
N PRO A 162 -3.05 30.07 -23.47
CA PRO A 162 -4.03 31.12 -23.81
C PRO A 162 -4.98 30.74 -24.95
N SER A 163 -4.66 29.69 -25.72
CA SER A 163 -5.49 29.12 -26.78
C SER A 163 -6.53 28.11 -26.29
N ILE A 164 -6.57 27.80 -24.99
CA ILE A 164 -7.51 26.88 -24.36
C ILE A 164 -8.41 27.65 -23.39
N THR A 165 -9.72 27.42 -23.43
CA THR A 165 -10.64 27.93 -22.40
C THR A 165 -10.67 26.95 -21.22
N PHE A 166 -10.41 27.44 -20.02
CA PHE A 166 -10.54 26.69 -18.78
C PHE A 166 -11.86 27.07 -18.10
N ILE A 167 -12.70 26.09 -17.82
CA ILE A 167 -13.90 26.25 -16.99
C ILE A 167 -13.59 25.59 -15.65
N TRP A 168 -13.56 26.37 -14.58
CA TRP A 168 -13.25 25.85 -13.25
C TRP A 168 -14.42 26.08 -12.30
N LYS A 169 -15.00 24.97 -11.85
CA LYS A 169 -16.03 24.99 -10.81
C LYS A 169 -15.41 25.48 -9.50
N TYR A 170 -15.86 26.64 -9.04
CA TYR A 170 -15.39 27.33 -7.85
C TYR A 170 -16.61 27.87 -7.10
N GLU A 171 -16.97 27.23 -5.99
CA GLU A 171 -18.26 27.34 -5.31
C GLU A 171 -18.45 28.63 -4.48
N ARG A 172 -17.65 29.67 -4.74
CA ARG A 172 -17.70 30.90 -3.97
C ARG A 172 -17.10 32.08 -4.72
N THR A 173 -17.81 33.19 -4.80
CA THR A 173 -17.21 34.44 -5.30
C THR A 173 -16.45 35.17 -4.18
N ASP A 174 -15.18 34.82 -3.95
CA ASP A 174 -14.31 35.39 -2.91
C ASP A 174 -13.23 36.37 -3.46
N ALA A 175 -12.37 36.89 -2.59
CA ALA A 175 -11.32 37.83 -2.99
C ALA A 175 -10.35 37.26 -4.04
N PHE A 176 -10.06 35.95 -3.98
CA PHE A 176 -9.24 35.27 -4.99
C PHE A 176 -9.96 35.28 -6.34
N ALA A 177 -11.25 34.92 -6.37
CA ALA A 177 -12.05 34.90 -7.59
C ALA A 177 -12.14 36.30 -8.24
N LEU A 178 -12.39 37.34 -7.44
CA LEU A 178 -12.59 38.72 -7.90
C LEU A 178 -11.30 39.44 -8.30
N ALA A 179 -10.14 39.05 -7.77
CA ALA A 179 -8.89 39.77 -7.98
C ALA A 179 -7.86 38.98 -8.82
N GLU A 180 -7.54 37.75 -8.43
CA GLU A 180 -6.45 37.00 -9.04
C GLU A 180 -6.94 36.20 -10.25
N ALA A 181 -8.01 35.43 -10.07
CA ALA A 181 -8.56 34.62 -11.15
C ALA A 181 -9.16 35.47 -12.28
N ALA A 182 -9.79 36.60 -11.96
CA ALA A 182 -10.36 37.53 -12.93
C ALA A 182 -9.34 38.13 -13.92
N LYS A 183 -8.03 38.08 -13.60
CA LYS A 183 -6.95 38.54 -14.49
C LYS A 183 -6.60 37.53 -15.59
N ILE A 184 -7.08 36.30 -15.49
CA ILE A 184 -6.75 35.22 -16.43
C ILE A 184 -7.86 35.11 -17.48
N GLU A 185 -7.65 35.73 -18.64
CA GLU A 185 -8.69 35.90 -19.69
C GLU A 185 -9.28 34.60 -20.25
N ASN A 186 -8.54 33.50 -20.15
CA ASN A 186 -8.96 32.19 -20.63
C ASN A 186 -9.43 31.27 -19.51
N LEU A 187 -9.63 31.78 -18.29
CA LEU A 187 -10.19 31.05 -17.16
C LEU A 187 -11.56 31.62 -16.78
N ILE A 188 -12.54 30.74 -16.68
CA ILE A 188 -13.90 31.07 -16.25
C ILE A 188 -14.17 30.33 -14.95
N LEU A 189 -14.40 31.09 -13.89
CA LEU A 189 -14.90 30.54 -12.63
C LEU A 189 -16.43 30.46 -12.68
N THR A 190 -16.98 29.36 -12.18
CA THR A 190 -18.42 29.19 -12.05
C THR A 190 -18.78 28.41 -10.79
N GLU A 191 -19.84 28.78 -10.09
CA GLU A 191 -20.31 28.02 -8.92
C GLU A 191 -21.04 26.73 -9.34
N TRP A 192 -21.66 26.75 -10.52
CA TRP A 192 -22.38 25.63 -11.11
C TRP A 192 -22.31 25.62 -12.63
N MET A 193 -22.38 24.44 -13.24
CA MET A 193 -22.34 24.28 -14.70
C MET A 193 -23.12 23.04 -15.15
N PRO A 194 -23.64 23.00 -16.37
CA PRO A 194 -24.27 21.81 -16.94
C PRO A 194 -23.18 20.79 -17.35
N GLN A 195 -22.51 20.18 -16.37
CA GLN A 195 -21.31 19.34 -16.57
C GLN A 195 -21.48 18.28 -17.66
N ASN A 196 -22.56 17.50 -17.60
CA ASN A 196 -22.85 16.46 -18.59
C ASN A 196 -22.97 17.02 -20.02
N ASP A 197 -23.57 18.21 -20.17
CA ASP A 197 -23.79 18.84 -21.46
C ASP A 197 -22.49 19.46 -22.00
N LEU A 198 -21.67 20.06 -21.11
CA LEU A 198 -20.32 20.54 -21.45
C LEU A 198 -19.42 19.39 -21.88
N LEU A 199 -19.47 18.25 -21.18
CA LEU A 199 -18.70 17.05 -21.52
C LEU A 199 -19.07 16.49 -22.90
N ASN A 200 -20.32 16.70 -23.34
CA ASN A 200 -20.80 16.26 -24.66
C ASN A 200 -20.34 17.16 -25.81
N HIS A 201 -19.81 18.36 -25.54
CA HIS A 201 -19.46 19.31 -26.59
C HIS A 201 -18.20 18.88 -27.37
N PRO A 202 -18.12 19.12 -28.70
CA PRO A 202 -16.95 18.76 -29.52
C PRO A 202 -15.64 19.38 -29.03
N ASN A 203 -15.66 20.67 -28.65
CA ASN A 203 -14.46 21.38 -28.17
C ASN A 203 -13.99 20.95 -26.76
N MET A 204 -14.77 20.16 -26.03
CA MET A 204 -14.34 19.62 -24.74
C MET A 204 -13.16 18.66 -24.96
N ALA A 205 -11.99 19.01 -24.43
CA ALA A 205 -10.75 18.26 -24.66
C ALA A 205 -10.39 17.36 -23.47
N VAL A 206 -10.21 17.93 -22.27
CA VAL A 206 -9.78 17.20 -21.06
C VAL A 206 -10.56 17.64 -19.85
N PHE A 207 -11.00 16.68 -19.02
CA PHE A 207 -11.59 16.97 -17.71
C PHE A 207 -10.57 16.72 -16.59
N ILE A 208 -10.23 17.74 -15.81
CA ILE A 208 -9.53 17.59 -14.54
C ILE A 208 -10.56 17.36 -13.43
N THR A 209 -10.59 16.15 -12.87
CA THR A 209 -11.63 15.74 -11.92
C THR A 209 -11.09 14.97 -10.75
N HIS A 210 -11.79 15.00 -9.62
CA HIS A 210 -11.51 14.14 -8.46
C HIS A 210 -11.71 12.63 -8.72
N GLY A 211 -12.36 12.23 -9.82
CA GLY A 211 -12.58 10.81 -10.14
C GLY A 211 -13.74 10.15 -9.38
N GLY A 212 -14.71 10.93 -8.91
CA GLY A 212 -15.97 10.37 -8.38
C GLY A 212 -16.73 9.60 -9.46
N MET A 213 -17.41 8.51 -9.08
CA MET A 213 -17.94 7.55 -10.05
C MET A 213 -18.95 8.16 -11.04
N GLY A 214 -19.79 9.10 -10.60
CA GLY A 214 -20.71 9.81 -11.50
C GLY A 214 -19.99 10.54 -12.63
N SER A 215 -18.96 11.34 -12.30
CA SER A 215 -18.13 12.03 -13.31
C SER A 215 -17.37 11.05 -14.21
N VAL A 216 -16.89 9.94 -13.66
CA VAL A 216 -16.20 8.90 -14.44
C VAL A 216 -17.13 8.23 -15.45
N GLN A 217 -18.38 7.96 -15.08
CA GLN A 217 -19.39 7.43 -16.01
C GLN A 217 -19.76 8.45 -17.08
N GLU A 218 -19.95 9.71 -16.72
CA GLU A 218 -20.19 10.79 -17.68
C GLU A 218 -19.01 10.87 -18.68
N LEU A 219 -17.77 10.84 -18.21
CA LEU A 219 -16.58 10.83 -19.08
C LEU A 219 -16.56 9.67 -20.05
N ALA A 220 -16.79 8.45 -19.55
CA ALA A 220 -16.79 7.26 -20.37
C ALA A 220 -17.91 7.29 -21.42
N LEU A 221 -19.11 7.75 -21.03
CA LEU A 221 -20.25 7.90 -21.95
C LEU A 221 -20.02 8.99 -23.00
N ARG A 222 -19.37 10.11 -22.66
CA ARG A 222 -19.07 11.22 -23.60
C ARG A 222 -17.78 11.02 -24.39
N GLY A 223 -17.00 9.99 -24.06
CA GLY A 223 -15.75 9.68 -24.73
C GLY A 223 -14.72 10.78 -24.60
N LYS A 224 -14.54 11.31 -23.38
CA LYS A 224 -13.54 12.35 -23.08
C LYS A 224 -12.46 11.83 -22.14
N PRO A 225 -11.18 12.17 -22.40
CA PRO A 225 -10.09 11.83 -21.48
C PRO A 225 -10.06 12.75 -20.25
N ALA A 226 -9.36 12.32 -19.21
CA ALA A 226 -9.29 13.07 -17.95
C ALA A 226 -7.94 13.01 -17.23
N ILE A 227 -7.65 14.07 -16.46
CA ILE A 227 -6.67 14.02 -15.37
C ILE A 227 -7.45 13.75 -14.08
N LEU A 228 -7.15 12.65 -13.41
CA LEU A 228 -7.86 12.18 -12.24
C LEU A 228 -7.04 12.50 -10.98
N VAL A 229 -7.58 13.34 -10.11
CA VAL A 229 -6.95 13.79 -8.85
C VAL A 229 -7.70 13.20 -7.65
N PRO A 230 -7.53 11.91 -7.34
CA PRO A 230 -8.33 11.23 -6.32
C PRO A 230 -8.07 11.77 -4.91
N VAL A 231 -9.13 12.17 -4.22
CA VAL A 231 -9.07 12.79 -2.89
C VAL A 231 -9.31 11.77 -1.77
N PHE A 232 -10.38 10.97 -1.86
CA PHE A 232 -10.81 10.00 -0.83
C PHE A 232 -11.76 8.91 -1.36
N ALA A 233 -12.15 7.97 -0.48
CA ALA A 233 -13.12 6.88 -0.73
C ALA A 233 -12.77 5.99 -1.93
N ASP A 234 -13.65 5.90 -2.92
CA ASP A 234 -13.56 5.07 -4.13
C ASP A 234 -12.78 5.75 -5.26
N GLN A 235 -12.56 7.06 -5.16
CA GLN A 235 -11.87 7.86 -6.18
C GLN A 235 -10.48 7.32 -6.55
N PRO A 236 -9.62 6.86 -5.63
CA PRO A 236 -8.35 6.23 -5.97
C PRO A 236 -8.48 5.08 -6.97
N ARG A 237 -9.44 4.18 -6.71
CA ARG A 237 -9.67 3.00 -7.53
C ARG A 237 -10.37 3.33 -8.84
N ASN A 238 -11.28 4.30 -8.85
CA ASN A 238 -11.88 4.82 -10.08
C ASN A 238 -10.83 5.47 -10.99
N ALA A 239 -9.88 6.20 -10.40
CA ALA A 239 -8.74 6.77 -11.11
C ALA A 239 -7.85 5.67 -11.72
N ALA A 240 -7.54 4.64 -10.94
CA ALA A 240 -6.81 3.46 -11.41
C ALA A 240 -7.50 2.77 -12.60
N MET A 241 -8.83 2.64 -12.53
CA MET A 241 -9.65 2.03 -13.58
C MET A 241 -9.60 2.84 -14.89
N MET A 242 -9.69 4.16 -14.82
CA MET A 242 -9.58 5.02 -16.00
C MET A 242 -8.19 4.95 -16.62
N GLU A 243 -7.13 4.95 -15.80
CA GLU A 243 -5.75 4.83 -16.30
C GLU A 243 -5.47 3.44 -16.89
N HIS A 244 -5.99 2.36 -16.27
CA HIS A 244 -5.89 1.00 -16.79
C HIS A 244 -6.46 0.87 -18.22
N ASN A 245 -7.58 1.55 -18.49
CA ASN A 245 -8.23 1.60 -19.79
C ASN A 245 -7.67 2.69 -20.72
N ARG A 246 -6.59 3.38 -20.33
CA ARG A 246 -5.99 4.49 -21.09
C ARG A 246 -6.99 5.59 -21.44
N LEU A 247 -7.90 5.89 -20.52
CA LEU A 247 -8.90 6.96 -20.63
C LEU A 247 -8.49 8.24 -19.89
N GLY A 248 -7.28 8.26 -19.33
CA GLY A 248 -6.80 9.38 -18.55
C GLY A 248 -5.52 9.07 -17.81
N LYS A 249 -5.10 10.03 -17.00
CA LYS A 249 -3.90 9.97 -16.16
C LYS A 249 -4.23 10.27 -14.72
N VAL A 250 -3.56 9.59 -13.79
CA VAL A 250 -3.72 9.87 -12.37
C VAL A 250 -2.67 10.88 -11.91
N LEU A 251 -3.11 11.93 -11.22
CA LEU A 251 -2.25 12.89 -10.53
C LEU A 251 -2.52 12.84 -9.03
N SER A 252 -1.48 12.72 -8.21
CA SER A 252 -1.69 12.74 -6.76
C SER A 252 -2.24 14.09 -6.32
N LYS A 253 -3.17 14.10 -5.36
CA LYS A 253 -3.64 15.34 -4.73
C LYS A 253 -2.53 16.13 -4.04
N LEU A 254 -1.41 15.49 -3.71
CA LEU A 254 -0.22 16.14 -3.13
C LEU A 254 0.63 16.82 -4.21
N GLU A 255 0.43 16.47 -5.48
CA GLU A 255 1.19 16.95 -6.63
C GLU A 255 0.41 17.96 -7.46
N ILE A 256 -0.86 18.23 -7.15
CA ILE A 256 -1.67 19.25 -7.84
C ILE A 256 -1.10 20.68 -7.68
N GLY A 257 -0.25 20.91 -6.69
CA GLY A 257 0.49 22.18 -6.57
C GLY A 257 1.65 22.31 -7.55
N ASP A 258 2.02 21.25 -8.27
CA ASP A 258 3.15 21.20 -9.18
C ASP A 258 2.71 21.56 -10.61
N HIS A 259 3.13 22.74 -11.07
CA HIS A 259 2.80 23.27 -12.40
C HIS A 259 3.30 22.37 -13.53
N GLU A 260 4.55 21.91 -13.44
CA GLU A 260 5.20 21.14 -14.50
C GLU A 260 4.52 19.78 -14.68
N LYS A 261 4.11 19.15 -13.59
CA LYS A 261 3.37 17.88 -13.65
C LYS A 261 2.02 18.04 -14.33
N ILE A 262 1.24 19.09 -13.99
CA ILE A 262 -0.05 19.32 -14.64
C ILE A 262 0.14 19.63 -16.13
N MET A 263 1.11 20.48 -16.47
CA MET A 263 1.42 20.82 -17.86
C MET A 263 1.82 19.58 -18.67
N THR A 264 2.70 18.73 -18.13
CA THR A 264 3.13 17.48 -18.78
C THR A 264 1.95 16.55 -19.05
N LEU A 265 1.08 16.34 -18.05
CA LEU A 265 -0.09 15.47 -18.20
C LEU A 265 -1.12 16.05 -19.16
N LEU A 266 -1.35 17.37 -19.13
CA LEU A 266 -2.25 18.04 -20.06
C LEU A 266 -1.74 17.92 -21.50
N GLN A 267 -0.46 18.20 -21.74
CA GLN A 267 0.17 18.04 -23.05
C GLN A 267 0.04 16.60 -23.55
N GLU A 268 0.34 15.60 -22.70
CA GLU A 268 0.18 14.20 -23.07
C GLU A 268 -1.26 13.87 -23.51
N LEU A 269 -2.28 14.30 -22.74
CA LEU A 269 -3.68 14.03 -23.08
C LEU A 269 -4.19 14.84 -24.29
N LEU A 270 -3.61 16.01 -24.55
CA LEU A 270 -4.00 16.90 -25.64
C LEU A 270 -3.34 16.53 -26.97
N ASP A 271 -2.13 15.99 -26.94
CA ASP A 271 -1.29 15.77 -28.13
C ASP A 271 -1.16 14.29 -28.50
N ASN A 272 -1.37 13.35 -27.56
CA ASN A 272 -1.43 11.93 -27.87
C ASN A 272 -2.88 11.51 -28.24
N PRO A 273 -3.16 11.18 -29.51
CA PRO A 273 -4.51 10.83 -29.96
C PRO A 273 -5.03 9.54 -29.32
N GLU A 274 -4.15 8.68 -28.81
CA GLU A 274 -4.53 7.40 -28.20
C GLU A 274 -5.57 7.56 -27.08
N TYR A 275 -5.45 8.60 -26.24
CA TYR A 275 -6.40 8.83 -25.15
C TYR A 275 -7.79 9.24 -25.67
N ALA A 276 -7.83 10.09 -26.70
CA ALA A 276 -9.08 10.52 -27.31
C ALA A 276 -9.75 9.36 -28.08
N ASP A 277 -8.97 8.56 -28.81
CA ASP A 277 -9.45 7.40 -29.54
C ASP A 277 -9.97 6.30 -28.61
N ASN A 278 -9.25 6.01 -27.52
CA ASN A 278 -9.70 5.04 -26.51
C ASN A 278 -10.97 5.52 -25.80
N ALA A 279 -11.07 6.81 -25.46
CA ALA A 279 -12.28 7.37 -24.86
C ALA A 279 -13.47 7.30 -25.82
N LYS A 280 -13.28 7.65 -27.10
CA LYS A 280 -14.30 7.51 -28.14
C LYS A 280 -14.74 6.07 -28.33
N ARG A 281 -13.77 5.13 -28.36
CA ARG A 281 -14.05 3.69 -28.45
C ARG A 281 -14.87 3.21 -27.25
N MET A 282 -14.50 3.60 -26.03
CA MET A 282 -15.25 3.26 -24.83
C MET A 282 -16.69 3.77 -24.91
N SER A 283 -16.89 5.04 -25.25
CA SER A 283 -18.22 5.63 -25.44
C SER A 283 -19.07 4.84 -26.47
N GLN A 284 -18.48 4.46 -27.61
CA GLN A 284 -19.16 3.65 -28.62
C GLN A 284 -19.52 2.25 -28.11
N MET A 285 -18.67 1.63 -27.30
CA MET A 285 -18.95 0.34 -26.68
C MET A 285 -20.13 0.45 -25.70
N LEU A 286 -20.14 1.49 -24.86
CA LEU A 286 -21.23 1.75 -23.91
C LEU A 286 -22.56 2.06 -24.60
N ALA A 287 -22.53 2.85 -25.68
CA ALA A 287 -23.72 3.17 -26.46
C ALA A 287 -24.32 1.94 -27.21
N LYS A 288 -23.49 0.92 -27.48
CA LYS A 288 -23.90 -0.32 -28.17
C LYS A 288 -24.21 -1.48 -27.22
N LYS A 289 -24.29 -1.23 -25.91
CA LYS A 289 -24.71 -2.26 -24.95
C LYS A 289 -26.10 -2.81 -25.34
N PRO A 290 -26.33 -4.13 -25.20
CA PRO A 290 -27.60 -4.74 -25.60
C PRO A 290 -28.79 -4.24 -24.78
N PHE A 291 -28.57 -3.88 -23.51
CA PHE A 291 -29.58 -3.34 -22.62
C PHE A 291 -29.04 -2.09 -21.93
N SER A 292 -29.90 -1.08 -21.79
CA SER A 292 -29.58 0.09 -20.96
C SER A 292 -29.56 -0.32 -19.48
N SER A 293 -28.83 0.42 -18.65
CA SER A 293 -28.78 0.17 -17.20
C SER A 293 -30.16 0.30 -16.54
N LYS A 294 -31.04 1.13 -17.12
CA LYS A 294 -32.44 1.26 -16.68
C LYS A 294 -33.25 0.01 -17.01
N ASP A 295 -33.16 -0.48 -18.25
CA ASP A 295 -33.90 -1.69 -18.67
C ASP A 295 -33.43 -2.91 -17.89
N THR A 296 -32.12 -3.04 -17.68
CA THR A 296 -31.53 -4.08 -16.83
C THR A 296 -32.12 -4.01 -15.43
N LEU A 297 -32.08 -2.85 -14.77
CA LEU A 297 -32.65 -2.67 -13.44
C LEU A 297 -34.11 -3.11 -13.38
N LEU A 298 -34.96 -2.60 -14.28
CA LEU A 298 -36.40 -2.88 -14.26
C LEU A 298 -36.68 -4.37 -14.46
N ARG A 299 -36.04 -5.01 -15.44
CA ARG A 299 -36.25 -6.44 -15.72
C ARG A 299 -35.86 -7.35 -14.55
N TYR A 300 -34.74 -7.06 -13.88
CA TYR A 300 -34.32 -7.83 -12.71
C TYR A 300 -35.21 -7.56 -11.50
N VAL A 301 -35.72 -6.34 -11.33
CA VAL A 301 -36.68 -6.01 -10.27
C VAL A 301 -38.02 -6.73 -10.50
N ASP A 302 -38.54 -6.69 -11.72
CA ASP A 302 -39.80 -7.38 -12.08
C ASP A 302 -39.68 -8.88 -11.83
N PHE A 303 -38.57 -9.50 -12.26
CA PHE A 303 -38.29 -10.91 -11.99
C PHE A 303 -38.20 -11.21 -10.48
N ALA A 304 -37.51 -10.36 -9.71
CA ALA A 304 -37.38 -10.55 -8.27
C ALA A 304 -38.71 -10.35 -7.53
N ALA A 305 -39.58 -9.46 -8.03
CA ALA A 305 -40.91 -9.25 -7.46
C ALA A 305 -41.83 -10.45 -7.71
N GLU A 306 -41.69 -11.11 -8.85
CA GLU A 306 -42.48 -12.31 -9.19
C GLU A 306 -41.99 -13.57 -8.47
N PHE A 307 -40.68 -13.79 -8.40
CA PHE A 307 -40.10 -15.07 -7.95
C PHE A 307 -39.32 -15.03 -6.63
N GLY A 308 -38.95 -13.84 -6.15
CA GLY A 308 -38.12 -13.69 -4.94
C GLY A 308 -36.67 -14.18 -5.11
N PRO A 309 -35.95 -14.37 -3.99
CA PRO A 309 -34.59 -14.91 -4.00
C PRO A 309 -34.53 -16.37 -4.48
N SER A 310 -33.49 -16.71 -5.25
CA SER A 310 -33.26 -18.07 -5.75
C SER A 310 -31.99 -18.66 -5.15
N THR A 311 -32.10 -19.86 -4.57
CA THR A 311 -30.94 -20.61 -4.03
C THR A 311 -29.92 -20.97 -5.12
N ALA A 312 -30.35 -21.06 -6.38
CA ALA A 312 -29.45 -21.30 -7.51
C ALA A 312 -28.46 -20.13 -7.75
N LEU A 313 -28.78 -18.93 -7.27
CA LEU A 313 -27.93 -17.74 -7.39
C LEU A 313 -27.12 -17.44 -6.12
N SER A 314 -27.32 -18.23 -5.06
CA SER A 314 -26.58 -18.14 -3.80
C SER A 314 -25.46 -19.17 -3.79
N PRO A 315 -24.18 -18.75 -3.71
CA PRO A 315 -23.07 -19.69 -3.70
C PRO A 315 -23.01 -20.42 -2.36
N GLN A 316 -22.71 -21.72 -2.38
CA GLN A 316 -22.56 -22.53 -1.15
C GLN A 316 -21.45 -22.02 -0.23
N SER A 317 -20.46 -21.30 -0.78
CA SER A 317 -19.41 -20.64 -0.01
C SER A 317 -19.94 -19.67 1.04
N HIS A 318 -21.18 -19.18 0.88
CA HIS A 318 -21.83 -18.31 1.87
C HIS A 318 -22.03 -19.01 3.21
N ASP A 319 -22.26 -20.33 3.21
CA ASP A 319 -22.58 -21.10 4.41
C ASP A 319 -21.33 -21.82 4.98
N MET A 320 -20.16 -21.58 4.39
CA MET A 320 -18.89 -22.19 4.81
C MET A 320 -18.17 -21.33 5.86
N SER A 321 -17.50 -21.99 6.80
CA SER A 321 -16.57 -21.31 7.71
C SER A 321 -15.31 -20.84 6.96
N PHE A 322 -14.59 -19.89 7.56
CA PHE A 322 -13.31 -19.41 7.02
C PHE A 322 -12.29 -20.54 6.80
N ILE A 323 -12.31 -21.57 7.65
CA ILE A 323 -11.42 -22.74 7.57
C ILE A 323 -11.75 -23.57 6.33
N GLU A 324 -13.02 -23.93 6.16
CA GLU A 324 -13.50 -24.76 5.05
C GLU A 324 -13.33 -24.02 3.72
N TYR A 325 -13.70 -22.73 3.65
CA TYR A 325 -13.60 -21.95 2.41
C TYR A 325 -12.17 -21.86 1.87
N HIS A 326 -11.18 -21.79 2.76
CA HIS A 326 -9.75 -21.75 2.40
C HIS A 326 -9.06 -23.12 2.47
N ASN A 327 -9.82 -24.21 2.72
CA ASN A 327 -9.31 -25.57 2.89
C ASN A 327 -8.15 -25.69 3.90
N LEU A 328 -8.16 -24.88 4.97
CA LEU A 328 -7.05 -24.82 5.92
C LEU A 328 -6.91 -26.10 6.74
N ASP A 329 -8.02 -26.78 7.00
CA ASP A 329 -8.10 -28.11 7.60
C ASP A 329 -7.39 -29.16 6.72
N ILE A 330 -7.66 -29.17 5.41
CA ILE A 330 -7.02 -30.08 4.45
C ILE A 330 -5.52 -29.79 4.35
N VAL A 331 -5.15 -28.50 4.22
CA VAL A 331 -3.75 -28.07 4.17
C VAL A 331 -2.99 -28.47 5.42
N LEU A 332 -3.61 -28.31 6.60
CA LEU A 332 -3.02 -28.70 7.87
C LEU A 332 -2.79 -30.22 7.95
N VAL A 333 -3.78 -31.03 7.57
CA VAL A 333 -3.63 -32.50 7.52
C VAL A 333 -2.51 -32.91 6.55
N ALA A 334 -2.46 -32.33 5.35
CA ALA A 334 -1.41 -32.60 4.38
C ALA A 334 -0.02 -32.21 4.89
N PHE A 335 0.10 -31.06 5.57
CA PHE A 335 1.34 -30.61 6.19
C PHE A 335 1.82 -31.58 7.29
N LEU A 336 0.92 -32.03 8.17
CA LEU A 336 1.25 -32.99 9.23
C LEU A 336 1.68 -34.35 8.65
N LEU A 337 1.01 -34.84 7.61
CA LEU A 337 1.41 -36.06 6.90
C LEU A 337 2.80 -35.92 6.27
N ALA A 338 3.12 -34.77 5.66
CA ALA A 338 4.44 -34.51 5.12
C ALA A 338 5.52 -34.55 6.21
N LEU A 339 5.26 -33.99 7.40
CA LEU A 339 6.18 -34.07 8.54
C LEU A 339 6.41 -35.52 9.00
N ILE A 340 5.36 -36.36 9.03
CA ILE A 340 5.48 -37.78 9.37
C ILE A 340 6.35 -38.50 8.33
N VAL A 341 6.14 -38.26 7.03
CA VAL A 341 6.95 -38.86 5.96
C VAL A 341 8.41 -38.45 6.08
N VAL A 342 8.69 -37.16 6.31
CA VAL A 342 10.05 -36.65 6.53
C VAL A 342 10.68 -37.30 7.77
N TYR A 343 9.94 -37.41 8.87
CA TYR A 343 10.41 -38.06 10.09
C TYR A 343 10.77 -39.54 9.86
N VAL A 344 9.88 -40.30 9.19
CA VAL A 344 10.12 -41.72 8.86
C VAL A 344 11.31 -41.86 7.92
N ALA A 345 11.44 -40.99 6.91
CA ALA A 345 12.59 -40.98 6.01
C ALA A 345 13.90 -40.73 6.77
N ILE A 346 13.94 -39.75 7.68
CA ILE A 346 15.11 -39.50 8.55
C ILE A 346 15.42 -40.74 9.40
N LYS A 347 14.41 -41.36 10.03
CA LYS A 347 14.60 -42.59 10.83
C LYS A 347 15.12 -43.76 10.00
N LEU A 348 14.61 -43.94 8.79
CA LEU A 348 15.05 -44.98 7.86
C LEU A 348 16.48 -44.73 7.40
N ILE A 349 16.83 -43.50 7.03
CA ILE A 349 18.21 -43.11 6.70
C ILE A 349 19.13 -43.38 7.89
N CYS A 350 18.77 -42.94 9.10
CA CYS A 350 19.55 -43.23 10.29
C CYS A 350 19.68 -44.74 10.56
N PHE A 351 18.63 -45.52 10.32
CA PHE A 351 18.65 -46.98 10.48
C PHE A 351 19.58 -47.64 9.47
N VAL A 352 19.51 -47.26 8.19
CA VAL A 352 20.38 -47.74 7.11
C VAL A 352 21.83 -47.35 7.38
N LEU A 353 22.11 -46.11 7.77
CA LEU A 353 23.45 -45.65 8.16
C LEU A 353 24.01 -46.43 9.36
N ARG A 354 23.17 -46.79 10.34
CA ARG A 354 23.55 -47.65 11.47
C ARG A 354 23.85 -49.09 11.01
N ARG A 355 23.10 -49.63 10.04
CA ARG A 355 23.26 -50.99 9.48
C ARG A 355 24.48 -51.13 8.56
N ILE A 356 24.78 -50.12 7.74
CA ILE A 356 25.94 -50.10 6.81
C ILE A 356 27.29 -49.95 7.56
N GLY A 357 27.29 -49.89 8.90
CA GLY A 357 28.53 -49.89 9.68
C GLY A 357 29.21 -48.53 9.76
N ALA A 358 28.46 -47.42 9.66
CA ALA A 358 28.97 -46.08 9.95
C ALA A 358 29.39 -45.86 11.42
N ARG A 359 29.31 -46.90 12.28
CA ARG A 359 30.04 -46.93 13.55
C ARG A 359 31.56 -46.86 13.37
N LYS A 360 32.13 -47.34 12.25
CA LYS A 360 33.58 -47.23 11.97
C LYS A 360 34.00 -45.87 11.39
N PHE A 361 33.12 -45.15 10.69
CA PHE A 361 33.48 -43.91 10.01
C PHE A 361 33.48 -42.69 10.96
N TRP A 362 32.57 -42.64 11.94
CA TRP A 362 32.51 -41.53 12.92
C TRP A 362 33.33 -41.79 14.20
N GLY A 363 33.62 -43.04 14.54
CA GLY A 363 34.43 -43.40 15.73
C GLY A 363 35.93 -43.14 15.57
N SER A 364 36.44 -43.04 14.33
CA SER A 364 37.88 -42.87 14.07
C SER A 364 38.36 -41.41 14.09
N PHE A 365 37.46 -40.42 14.02
CA PHE A 365 37.84 -39.00 14.00
C PHE A 365 38.05 -38.41 15.40
N TYR A 366 37.48 -39.03 16.45
CA TYR A 366 37.52 -38.51 17.82
C TYR A 366 38.73 -38.94 18.67
N LYS A 367 39.69 -39.69 18.12
CA LYS A 367 40.88 -40.16 18.87
C LYS A 367 42.19 -40.10 18.08
N LYS A 368 42.45 -38.97 17.43
CA LYS A 368 43.84 -38.53 17.19
C LYS A 368 44.06 -37.26 17.99
N ASN A 369 44.79 -37.36 19.09
CA ASN A 369 45.27 -36.20 19.85
C ASN A 369 46.25 -35.43 18.97
N PHE A 370 45.76 -34.45 18.21
CA PHE A 370 46.62 -33.47 17.56
C PHE A 370 47.07 -32.48 18.63
N ILE A 371 48.36 -32.46 18.94
CA ILE A 371 48.96 -31.40 19.75
C ILE A 371 49.04 -30.16 18.84
N LEU A 372 48.09 -29.25 19.00
CA LEU A 372 48.05 -27.97 18.29
C LEU A 372 48.83 -26.90 19.07
N ARG A 373 49.36 -25.90 18.35
CA ARG A 373 50.05 -24.74 18.93
C ARG A 373 49.11 -23.55 18.87
N PHE A 374 48.76 -22.98 20.02
CA PHE A 374 47.87 -21.83 20.15
C PHE A 374 48.65 -20.60 20.60
N LEU A 375 48.32 -19.45 20.01
CA LEU A 375 48.76 -18.14 20.48
C LEU A 375 47.56 -17.42 21.12
N ALA A 376 47.59 -17.25 22.44
CA ALA A 376 46.59 -16.49 23.17
C ALA A 376 47.05 -15.03 23.30
N TYR A 377 46.27 -14.08 22.79
CA TYR A 377 46.53 -12.65 22.99
C TYR A 377 45.80 -12.15 24.23
N ASN A 378 46.53 -11.73 25.25
CA ASN A 378 45.98 -11.34 26.55
C ASN A 378 46.51 -9.97 27.00
N PRO A 379 45.96 -8.86 26.48
CA PRO A 379 46.35 -7.53 26.93
C PRO A 379 46.03 -7.35 28.41
N VAL A 380 47.03 -6.96 29.19
CA VAL A 380 46.92 -6.82 30.64
C VAL A 380 46.32 -5.45 30.95
N PHE A 381 44.99 -5.32 30.87
CA PHE A 381 44.26 -4.06 31.15
C PHE A 381 43.15 -4.20 32.21
N ALA A 382 42.67 -5.42 32.48
CA ALA A 382 41.64 -5.69 33.49
C ALA A 382 41.81 -7.07 34.12
N ARG A 383 41.70 -7.16 35.45
CA ARG A 383 41.95 -8.41 36.20
C ARG A 383 40.98 -9.54 35.79
N SER A 384 39.71 -9.24 35.53
CA SER A 384 38.72 -10.23 35.07
C SER A 384 39.02 -10.76 33.66
N HIS A 385 39.38 -9.87 32.72
CA HIS A 385 39.77 -10.23 31.37
C HIS A 385 40.99 -11.17 31.38
N VAL A 386 42.02 -10.76 32.11
CA VAL A 386 43.27 -11.52 32.23
C VAL A 386 43.04 -12.90 32.86
N THR A 387 42.21 -12.98 33.90
CA THR A 387 41.86 -14.25 34.56
C THR A 387 41.11 -15.20 33.62
N PHE A 388 40.17 -14.68 32.83
CA PHE A 388 39.40 -15.51 31.90
C PHE A 388 40.28 -16.07 30.76
N ILE A 389 41.06 -15.21 30.11
CA ILE A 389 41.96 -15.66 29.03
C ILE A 389 43.05 -16.61 29.57
N GLY A 390 43.48 -16.38 30.80
CA GLY A 390 44.35 -17.28 31.56
C GLY A 390 43.77 -18.69 31.75
N ALA A 391 42.54 -18.77 32.23
CA ALA A 391 41.83 -20.04 32.42
C ALA A 391 41.59 -20.78 31.09
N LEU A 392 41.31 -20.04 30.01
CA LEU A 392 41.17 -20.60 28.67
C LEU A 392 42.49 -21.21 28.18
N ALA A 393 43.60 -20.50 28.38
CA ALA A 393 44.93 -21.00 28.01
C ALA A 393 45.32 -22.23 28.84
N ASP A 394 45.02 -22.24 30.13
CA ASP A 394 45.28 -23.40 31.01
C ASP A 394 44.42 -24.61 30.61
N ALA A 395 43.16 -24.43 30.23
CA ALA A 395 42.30 -25.51 29.77
C ALA A 395 42.81 -26.14 28.45
N LEU A 396 43.33 -25.32 27.53
CA LEU A 396 43.95 -25.81 26.30
C LEU A 396 45.27 -26.55 26.58
N ALA A 397 46.08 -26.03 27.51
CA ALA A 397 47.30 -26.72 27.96
C ALA A 397 46.99 -28.06 28.64
N ASP A 398 45.93 -28.11 29.46
CA ASP A 398 45.45 -29.35 30.11
C ASP A 398 44.92 -30.38 29.13
N ALA A 399 44.38 -29.95 27.99
CA ALA A 399 44.02 -30.82 26.88
C ALA A 399 45.25 -31.35 26.09
N GLY A 400 46.46 -30.96 26.49
CA GLY A 400 47.73 -31.41 25.88
C GLY A 400 48.18 -30.56 24.69
N HIS A 401 47.62 -29.35 24.50
CA HIS A 401 48.06 -28.42 23.46
C HIS A 401 49.20 -27.52 23.94
N GLU A 402 50.03 -27.05 23.01
CA GLU A 402 51.08 -26.07 23.32
C GLU A 402 50.46 -24.66 23.23
N VAL A 403 50.56 -23.87 24.30
CA VAL A 403 49.94 -22.54 24.35
C VAL A 403 50.99 -21.49 24.72
N HIS A 404 51.15 -20.50 23.85
CA HIS A 404 51.95 -19.30 24.09
C HIS A 404 51.01 -18.11 24.30
N MET A 405 51.21 -17.34 25.37
CA MET A 405 50.40 -16.18 25.69
C MET A 405 51.17 -14.89 25.44
N LEU A 406 50.79 -14.14 24.40
CA LEU A 406 51.30 -12.80 24.15
C LEU A 406 50.56 -11.79 25.03
N ALA A 407 51.26 -11.22 26.01
CA ALA A 407 50.68 -10.35 27.02
C ALA A 407 51.30 -8.95 27.00
N PRO A 408 50.79 -8.01 26.20
CA PRO A 408 51.17 -6.62 26.29
C PRO A 408 50.60 -5.97 27.55
N ILE A 409 51.47 -5.29 28.29
CA ILE A 409 51.10 -4.58 29.51
C ILE A 409 50.43 -3.27 29.11
N ILE A 410 49.16 -3.11 29.50
CA ILE A 410 48.40 -1.87 29.30
C ILE A 410 48.21 -1.14 30.64
N ASP A 411 47.92 -1.89 31.71
CA ASP A 411 47.85 -1.42 33.10
C ASP A 411 48.92 -2.16 33.91
N SER A 412 49.93 -1.42 34.35
CA SER A 412 51.10 -1.95 35.06
C SER A 412 50.78 -2.45 36.48
N ARG A 413 49.61 -2.12 37.03
CA ARG A 413 49.20 -2.48 38.40
C ARG A 413 48.64 -3.91 38.50
N ILE A 414 48.36 -4.56 37.36
CA ILE A 414 47.89 -5.94 37.33
C ILE A 414 49.10 -6.86 37.31
N ASP A 415 49.33 -7.53 38.44
CA ASP A 415 50.48 -8.37 38.74
C ASP A 415 50.32 -9.84 38.32
N SER A 416 49.37 -10.14 37.45
CA SER A 416 49.05 -11.50 37.00
C SER A 416 48.73 -11.55 35.52
N TYR A 417 48.92 -12.71 34.91
CA TYR A 417 48.57 -13.03 33.53
C TYR A 417 47.43 -14.07 33.44
N GLY A 418 46.90 -14.49 34.61
CA GLY A 418 45.76 -15.40 34.73
C GLY A 418 46.04 -16.87 34.41
N THR A 419 47.14 -17.20 33.73
CA THR A 419 47.55 -18.57 33.39
C THR A 419 48.67 -19.06 34.30
N LYS A 420 48.68 -20.37 34.60
CA LYS A 420 49.79 -21.05 35.30
C LYS A 420 50.54 -22.03 34.40
N LYS A 421 50.00 -22.37 33.22
CA LYS A 421 50.48 -23.47 32.37
C LYS A 421 50.97 -23.01 30.99
N ALA A 422 50.48 -21.88 30.47
CA ALA A 422 50.93 -21.36 29.19
C ALA A 422 52.28 -20.63 29.31
N THR A 423 53.08 -20.66 28.24
CA THR A 423 54.33 -19.88 28.18
C THR A 423 54.01 -18.42 27.88
N ILE A 424 54.41 -17.51 28.77
CA ILE A 424 54.05 -16.09 28.67
C ILE A 424 55.13 -15.32 27.90
N ILE A 425 54.73 -14.66 26.82
CA ILE A 425 55.53 -13.69 26.06
C ILE A 425 55.10 -12.29 26.51
N ARG A 426 55.88 -11.67 27.39
CA ARG A 426 55.59 -10.35 27.93
C ARG A 426 56.01 -9.27 26.94
N VAL A 427 55.10 -8.34 26.64
CA VAL A 427 55.42 -7.13 25.88
C VAL A 427 55.35 -5.94 26.85
N PRO A 428 56.47 -5.23 27.11
CA PRO A 428 56.49 -4.13 28.05
C PRO A 428 55.56 -2.99 27.61
N GLN A 429 55.17 -2.17 28.56
CA GLN A 429 54.22 -1.10 28.33
C GLN A 429 54.76 -0.06 27.33
N SER A 430 53.96 0.28 26.32
CA SER A 430 54.31 1.33 25.36
C SER A 430 54.01 2.73 25.91
N ASN A 431 54.60 3.77 25.29
CA ASN A 431 54.28 5.17 25.65
C ASN A 431 52.78 5.48 25.53
N SER A 432 52.09 4.86 24.57
CA SER A 432 50.64 4.98 24.38
C SER A 432 49.87 4.30 25.52
N SER A 433 50.29 3.10 25.95
CA SER A 433 49.70 2.40 27.09
C SER A 433 49.93 3.13 28.42
N LEU A 434 51.12 3.74 28.60
CA LEU A 434 51.42 4.60 29.77
C LEU A 434 50.50 5.82 29.82
N LYS A 435 50.23 6.44 28.67
CA LYS A 435 49.31 7.57 28.57
C LYS A 435 47.87 7.13 28.89
N TYR A 436 47.47 5.96 28.41
CA TYR A 436 46.16 5.38 28.67
C TYR A 436 45.93 5.04 30.16
N GLU A 437 46.92 4.43 30.82
CA GLU A 437 46.87 4.14 32.27
C GLU A 437 46.66 5.43 33.08
N ARG A 438 47.34 6.54 32.72
CA ARG A 438 47.17 7.87 33.33
C ARG A 438 45.82 8.52 33.02
N GLU A 439 45.28 8.33 31.81
CA GLU A 439 43.99 8.90 31.41
C GLU A 439 42.79 8.19 32.08
N ILE A 440 42.90 6.87 32.30
CA ILE A 440 41.94 6.08 33.08
C ILE A 440 41.90 6.53 34.54
N GLU A 441 43.04 6.87 35.16
CA GLU A 441 43.08 7.45 36.51
C GLU A 441 42.36 8.81 36.61
N GLY A 442 42.13 9.47 35.47
CA GLY A 442 41.55 10.80 35.40
C GLY A 442 40.06 10.84 35.03
N ARG A 443 39.78 11.50 33.91
CA ARG A 443 38.45 12.05 33.54
C ARG A 443 37.48 10.98 33.04
N VAL A 444 37.98 9.82 32.59
CA VAL A 444 37.18 8.75 31.96
C VAL A 444 36.44 7.90 32.99
N ALA A 445 37.09 7.50 34.09
CA ALA A 445 36.44 6.72 35.16
C ALA A 445 35.28 7.49 35.84
N ARG A 446 35.43 8.83 35.99
CA ARG A 446 34.39 9.70 36.58
C ARG A 446 33.19 9.95 35.66
N ASN A 447 33.39 9.96 34.35
CA ASN A 447 32.32 10.28 33.38
C ASN A 447 31.49 9.05 32.95
N LEU A 448 31.95 7.83 33.25
CA LEU A 448 31.20 6.59 32.94
C LEU A 448 29.83 6.53 33.62
N TRP A 449 29.68 7.09 34.82
CA TRP A 449 28.43 7.05 35.60
C TRP A 449 27.43 8.18 35.26
N HIS A 450 27.82 9.17 34.44
CA HIS A 450 27.02 10.37 34.18
C HIS A 450 26.59 10.54 32.71
N ASN A 451 26.99 9.64 31.80
CA ASN A 451 26.62 9.70 30.40
C ASN A 451 25.25 9.05 30.16
N LYS A 452 24.21 9.84 29.89
CA LYS A 452 22.87 9.34 29.51
C LYS A 452 22.71 9.36 27.98
N GLY A 453 23.02 8.23 27.34
CA GLY A 453 22.71 7.97 25.93
C GLY A 453 23.70 7.02 25.24
N ILE A 454 23.19 5.97 24.60
CA ILE A 454 23.94 4.88 23.94
C ILE A 454 25.03 5.39 22.99
N VAL A 455 24.78 6.47 22.23
CA VAL A 455 25.74 7.00 21.27
C VAL A 455 26.95 7.66 21.96
N ARG A 456 26.73 8.39 23.06
CA ARG A 456 27.82 8.99 23.87
C ARG A 456 28.56 7.95 24.70
N GLU A 457 27.87 6.88 25.12
CA GLU A 457 28.47 5.69 25.72
C GLU A 457 29.43 5.00 24.75
N ILE A 458 29.03 4.83 23.48
CA ILE A 458 29.86 4.25 22.43
C ILE A 458 31.05 5.17 22.10
N GLU A 459 30.88 6.49 22.09
CA GLU A 459 32.00 7.44 21.89
C GLU A 459 33.01 7.43 23.04
N ALA A 460 32.55 7.40 24.31
CA ALA A 460 33.43 7.26 25.48
C ALA A 460 34.13 5.88 25.53
N SER A 461 33.45 4.84 25.05
CA SER A 461 34.00 3.48 24.93
C SER A 461 35.01 3.36 23.78
N ARG A 462 34.85 4.14 22.72
CA ARG A 462 35.80 4.20 21.59
C ARG A 462 37.17 4.74 22.00
N SER A 463 37.25 5.67 22.95
CA SER A 463 38.53 6.07 23.56
C SER A 463 39.18 4.98 24.43
N LEU A 464 38.40 4.01 24.91
CA LEU A 464 38.89 2.87 25.71
C LEU A 464 39.31 1.66 24.84
N LEU A 465 38.67 1.46 23.69
CA LEU A 465 38.80 0.22 22.90
C LEU A 465 39.65 0.34 21.63
N PHE A 466 39.99 1.54 21.17
CA PHE A 466 40.83 1.72 19.99
C PHE A 466 42.17 2.37 20.32
N MET A 467 43.21 1.53 20.37
CA MET A 467 44.59 1.92 20.05
C MET A 467 44.58 2.62 18.68
N LYS A 468 44.54 3.95 18.67
CA LYS A 468 45.17 4.69 17.57
C LYS A 468 46.67 4.40 17.72
N TYR A 469 47.26 3.79 16.68
CA TYR A 469 48.67 3.42 16.53
C TYR A 469 49.03 2.10 17.26
N PHE A 470 49.36 1.00 16.57
CA PHE A 470 50.65 0.80 15.88
C PHE A 470 51.42 2.06 15.51
#